data_AF-A0A160MB87-F1
#
_entry.id   AF-A0A160MB87-F1
#
_cell.length_a   1.000
_cell.length_b   1.000
_cell.length_c   1.000
_cell.angle_alpha   90.00
_cell.angle_beta   90.00
_cell.angle_gamma   90.00
#
_symmetry.space_group_name_H-M   'P 1'
#
loop_
_entity.id
_entity.type
_entity.pdbx_description
1 polymer ?
#
loop_
_entity_poly.entity_id
_entity_poly.type
_entity_poly.pdbx_seq_one_letter_code
_entity_poly.pdbx_strand_id
1 'polypeptide(L)'
;MFNSPFTFRGNEYIAAQFNPRQIIDNFKYECVILPQRRSNNENASYLISPEVNNIEGNFAVAGILFQSNRLCVVEKYQNNVETVISLPINQNEWIKVVLIYIDKTPTVYINEKEVAVGTKSRYTHICPSLVFGGNIKDGCFYGKIQSIKLWKVPPNQSEIRLKREDMNVNQNIVWGYDFLSGSAYKNGKKSDYEVSIILPTFNKYQELLLTLHSLECQHFDKRKYEVIIVDDGSIDNTASIINEHNFSFDLKYIRSNQNIGRASMRNLGIQNAGGRVIVFLDAEIIVKPDFVSLHYQGHKENKKIVICGSLVLKGLYTIYHPRYNMEQKTHIMKLLKNYPTFTPSTLNEIKSGKTVKLLTEKEVSNQSYQNYSFDKPFVKVYKETLFNRFGNNLNGFHFPWLLFCTGNVSVEAKAIKEVGLFEEYPGYGWDDHELGYRLYKKGYRFFNHNGLAAYHQEHPISKTNPQDAIKNFVRVFNKYPEVQLRIFILHFLGISVPNVHLIYDSYLNFLNGYSNIYKGIPKLLEQILQRISVKLWKEEPLTNLLNTSSVNKEQIIKNLEDLEIYPKVKPFASNFKNIIKM
;
A
#
# COMPACT_ATOMS: atom_id res chain seq x y z
N MET A 1 3.31 13.19 -6.47
CA MET A 1 2.55 13.58 -5.24
C MET A 1 3.34 14.53 -4.31
N PHE A 2 4.61 14.29 -3.96
CA PHE A 2 5.36 15.13 -2.99
C PHE A 2 6.24 16.21 -3.60
N ASN A 3 6.14 16.44 -4.90
CA ASN A 3 6.99 17.35 -5.66
C ASN A 3 8.48 17.20 -5.33
N SER A 4 8.95 15.96 -5.29
CA SER A 4 10.31 15.62 -4.90
C SER A 4 10.85 14.49 -5.80
N PRO A 5 12.14 14.51 -6.14
CA PRO A 5 12.80 13.37 -6.77
C PRO A 5 12.64 12.10 -5.94
N PHE A 6 12.49 10.96 -6.60
CA PHE A 6 12.40 9.68 -5.92
C PHE A 6 13.78 9.23 -5.47
N THR A 7 13.88 8.76 -4.23
CA THR A 7 15.14 8.35 -3.61
C THR A 7 15.19 6.83 -3.57
N PHE A 8 16.06 6.23 -4.38
CA PHE A 8 16.42 4.83 -4.24
C PHE A 8 17.45 4.68 -3.12
N ARG A 9 17.18 3.78 -2.19
CA ARG A 9 17.99 3.49 -1.00
C ARG A 9 18.96 2.33 -1.22
N GLY A 10 19.13 1.87 -2.46
CA GLY A 10 20.04 0.78 -2.80
C GLY A 10 19.49 -0.60 -2.48
N ASN A 11 18.16 -0.75 -2.34
CA ASN A 11 17.56 -2.06 -2.11
C ASN A 11 16.23 -2.26 -2.85
N GLU A 12 15.77 -1.28 -3.61
CA GLU A 12 14.49 -1.31 -4.29
C GLU A 12 14.64 -1.12 -5.80
N TYR A 13 13.72 -1.69 -6.56
CA TYR A 13 13.59 -1.42 -7.99
C TYR A 13 12.14 -1.24 -8.37
N ILE A 14 11.94 -0.64 -9.54
CA ILE A 14 10.64 -0.43 -10.14
C ILE A 14 10.66 -1.04 -11.53
N ALA A 15 9.62 -1.80 -11.85
CA ALA A 15 9.35 -2.36 -13.15
C ALA A 15 7.99 -1.86 -13.67
N ALA A 16 7.88 -1.62 -14.97
CA ALA A 16 6.63 -1.27 -15.63
C ALA A 16 6.33 -2.24 -16.79
N GLN A 17 5.05 -2.54 -17.00
CA GLN A 17 4.63 -3.40 -18.11
C GLN A 17 4.84 -2.69 -19.45
N PHE A 18 5.58 -3.34 -20.36
CA PHE A 18 5.90 -2.80 -21.67
C PHE A 18 6.18 -3.92 -22.67
N ASN A 19 5.79 -3.69 -23.94
CA ASN A 19 6.09 -4.60 -25.03
C ASN A 19 7.35 -4.12 -25.77
N PRO A 20 8.50 -4.81 -25.60
CA PRO A 20 9.78 -4.41 -26.18
C PRO A 20 9.79 -4.38 -27.70
N ARG A 21 8.90 -5.12 -28.38
CA ARG A 21 8.81 -5.09 -29.85
C ARG A 21 8.30 -3.76 -30.39
N GLN A 22 7.77 -2.86 -29.55
CA GLN A 22 7.34 -1.53 -29.98
C GLN A 22 8.50 -0.62 -30.38
N ILE A 23 9.68 -0.83 -29.79
CA ILE A 23 10.90 -0.07 -30.08
C ILE A 23 12.13 -0.99 -29.99
N ILE A 24 12.75 -1.22 -31.15
CA ILE A 24 13.96 -2.01 -31.30
C ILE A 24 15.00 -1.20 -32.07
N ASP A 25 16.27 -1.39 -31.73
CA ASP A 25 17.45 -0.87 -32.44
C ASP A 25 17.61 0.67 -32.47
N ASN A 26 16.53 1.41 -32.26
CA ASN A 26 16.45 2.88 -32.33
C ASN A 26 15.58 3.42 -31.18
N PHE A 27 16.22 3.82 -30.08
CA PHE A 27 15.53 4.34 -28.90
C PHE A 27 16.41 5.29 -28.11
N LYS A 28 15.79 6.08 -27.23
CA LYS A 28 16.50 7.01 -26.34
C LYS A 28 15.99 6.92 -24.91
N TYR A 29 16.91 6.79 -23.96
CA TYR A 29 16.66 7.10 -22.56
C TYR A 29 17.04 8.55 -22.25
N GLU A 30 16.23 9.19 -21.42
CA GLU A 30 16.54 10.45 -20.77
C GLU A 30 16.30 10.30 -19.26
N CYS A 31 17.40 10.32 -18.50
CA CYS A 31 17.40 10.18 -17.05
C CYS A 31 18.00 11.43 -16.41
N VAL A 32 17.28 12.05 -15.47
CA VAL A 32 17.78 13.17 -14.69
C VAL A 32 18.08 12.67 -13.27
N ILE A 33 19.36 12.60 -12.94
CA ILE A 33 19.87 12.03 -11.69
C ILE A 33 20.43 13.16 -10.84
N LEU A 34 20.07 13.17 -9.55
CA LEU A 34 20.65 14.13 -8.61
C LEU A 34 21.99 13.63 -8.07
N PRO A 35 22.95 14.54 -7.86
CA PRO A 35 24.19 14.21 -7.20
C PRO A 35 23.91 13.73 -5.77
N GLN A 36 24.49 12.60 -5.43
CA GLN A 36 24.65 12.13 -4.06
C GLN A 36 26.03 11.47 -3.98
N ARG A 37 26.78 11.77 -2.90
CA ARG A 37 28.02 11.03 -2.61
C ARG A 37 27.67 9.55 -2.51
N ARG A 38 28.14 8.77 -3.47
CA ARG A 38 28.10 7.32 -3.35
C ARG A 38 29.23 6.91 -2.42
N SER A 39 29.01 5.88 -1.62
CA SER A 39 30.14 5.17 -1.02
C SER A 39 31.03 4.63 -2.15
N ASN A 40 32.34 4.53 -1.92
CA ASN A 40 33.27 3.85 -2.83
C ASN A 40 33.00 2.33 -2.85
N ASN A 41 31.76 1.94 -3.12
CA ASN A 41 31.40 0.55 -3.30
C ASN A 41 31.85 0.13 -4.70
N GLU A 42 32.66 -0.92 -4.78
CA GLU A 42 33.16 -1.46 -6.04
C GLU A 42 32.07 -2.19 -6.85
N ASN A 43 30.99 -2.58 -6.18
CA ASN A 43 29.88 -3.33 -6.78
C ASN A 43 29.07 -2.47 -7.77
N ALA A 44 28.69 -3.08 -8.89
CA ALA A 44 27.83 -2.46 -9.88
C ALA A 44 26.44 -2.17 -9.30
N SER A 45 25.88 -1.00 -9.64
CA SER A 45 24.52 -0.59 -9.26
C SER A 45 23.73 -0.15 -10.50
N TYR A 46 22.64 -0.85 -10.78
CA TYR A 46 21.87 -0.61 -12.00
C TYR A 46 20.92 0.57 -11.85
N LEU A 47 21.14 1.60 -12.67
CA LEU A 47 20.14 2.65 -12.89
C LEU A 47 19.00 2.11 -13.76
N ILE A 48 19.37 1.45 -14.84
CA ILE A 48 18.48 0.70 -15.74
C ILE A 48 19.07 -0.70 -15.81
N SER A 49 18.37 -1.66 -15.22
CA SER A 49 18.77 -3.07 -15.29
C SER A 49 18.51 -3.56 -16.71
N PRO A 50 19.41 -4.31 -17.35
CA PRO A 50 19.19 -4.86 -18.69
C PRO A 50 18.27 -6.09 -18.63
N GLU A 51 17.12 -5.93 -17.97
CA GLU A 51 16.07 -6.92 -17.80
C GLU A 51 14.84 -6.43 -18.56
N VAL A 52 14.12 -7.32 -19.22
CA VAL A 52 12.95 -6.92 -19.99
C VAL A 52 11.88 -7.97 -19.90
N ASN A 53 10.64 -7.51 -19.93
CA ASN A 53 9.48 -8.36 -19.85
C ASN A 53 9.25 -9.01 -21.23
N ASN A 54 9.05 -10.32 -21.26
CA ASN A 54 8.58 -11.07 -22.44
C ASN A 54 9.37 -10.85 -23.74
N ILE A 55 10.67 -11.17 -23.71
CA ILE A 55 11.43 -11.33 -24.94
C ILE A 55 11.71 -12.81 -25.18
N GLU A 56 11.07 -13.35 -26.21
CA GLU A 56 11.49 -14.58 -26.87
C GLU A 56 12.31 -14.20 -28.12
N GLY A 57 13.44 -14.88 -28.32
CA GLY A 57 14.30 -14.72 -29.50
C GLY A 57 15.67 -14.11 -29.22
N ASN A 58 16.38 -13.76 -30.30
CA ASN A 58 17.80 -13.38 -30.26
C ASN A 58 18.03 -11.88 -29.98
N PHE A 59 17.44 -11.35 -28.90
CA PHE A 59 17.52 -9.93 -28.54
C PHE A 59 18.43 -9.70 -27.35
N ALA A 60 19.30 -8.69 -27.45
CA ALA A 60 19.97 -8.14 -26.29
C ALA A 60 19.13 -7.03 -25.64
N VAL A 61 19.42 -6.73 -24.39
CA VAL A 61 18.75 -5.68 -23.61
C VAL A 61 19.78 -4.65 -23.16
N ALA A 62 19.52 -3.38 -23.42
CA ALA A 62 20.37 -2.29 -22.98
C ALA A 62 20.12 -1.96 -21.50
N GLY A 63 21.20 -1.71 -20.76
CA GLY A 63 21.19 -1.27 -19.39
C GLY A 63 22.17 -0.13 -19.14
N ILE A 64 21.95 0.59 -18.04
CA ILE A 64 22.84 1.62 -17.53
C ILE A 64 23.16 1.28 -16.09
N LEU A 65 24.45 1.11 -15.79
CA LEU A 65 24.91 0.86 -14.43
C LEU A 65 26.01 1.84 -14.04
N PHE A 66 26.20 1.96 -12.74
CA PHE A 66 27.34 2.65 -12.17
C PHE A 66 28.23 1.67 -11.43
N GLN A 67 29.52 1.76 -11.70
CA GLN A 67 30.54 0.95 -11.03
C GLN A 67 31.66 1.89 -10.59
N SER A 68 31.88 2.00 -9.28
CA SER A 68 32.76 3.02 -8.70
C SER A 68 32.40 4.43 -9.21
N ASN A 69 33.34 5.16 -9.83
CA ASN A 69 33.14 6.49 -10.41
C ASN A 69 32.88 6.48 -11.92
N ARG A 70 32.35 5.37 -12.44
CA ARG A 70 32.12 5.17 -13.87
C ARG A 70 30.64 4.96 -14.15
N LEU A 71 30.19 5.53 -15.26
CA LEU A 71 28.94 5.15 -15.91
C LEU A 71 29.28 4.13 -16.98
N CYS A 72 28.57 3.00 -16.97
CA CYS A 72 28.71 1.94 -17.95
C CYS A 72 27.37 1.72 -18.66
N VAL A 73 27.43 1.62 -19.98
CA VAL A 73 26.32 1.08 -20.79
C VAL A 73 26.64 -0.38 -21.03
N VAL A 74 25.66 -1.23 -20.74
CA VAL A 74 25.79 -2.67 -20.88
C VAL A 74 24.72 -3.24 -21.79
N GLU A 75 25.05 -4.33 -22.46
CA GLU A 75 24.13 -5.15 -23.23
C GLU A 75 24.06 -6.53 -22.60
N LYS A 76 22.86 -6.97 -22.21
CA LYS A 76 22.63 -8.31 -21.70
C LYS A 76 21.97 -9.17 -22.76
N TYR A 77 22.56 -10.33 -23.02
CA TYR A 77 21.97 -11.38 -23.83
C TYR A 77 22.02 -12.69 -23.04
N GLN A 78 20.86 -13.28 -22.77
CA GLN A 78 20.73 -14.42 -21.85
C GLN A 78 21.39 -14.09 -20.49
N ASN A 79 22.42 -14.83 -20.10
CA ASN A 79 23.16 -14.60 -18.85
C ASN A 79 24.46 -13.79 -19.05
N ASN A 80 24.80 -13.44 -20.29
CA ASN A 80 26.02 -12.70 -20.60
C ASN A 80 25.74 -11.20 -20.58
N VAL A 81 26.53 -10.46 -19.81
CA VAL A 81 26.49 -9.00 -19.74
C VAL A 81 27.80 -8.46 -20.29
N GLU A 82 27.71 -7.63 -21.34
CA GLU A 82 28.86 -7.02 -22.00
C GLU A 82 28.83 -5.50 -21.80
N THR A 83 29.98 -4.90 -21.48
CA THR A 83 30.10 -3.44 -21.38
C THR A 83 30.50 -2.87 -22.73
N VAL A 84 29.64 -2.03 -23.31
CA VAL A 84 29.86 -1.42 -24.64
C VAL A 84 30.38 0.02 -24.55
N ILE A 85 30.11 0.71 -23.43
CA ILE A 85 30.65 2.03 -23.12
C ILE A 85 31.00 2.05 -21.64
N SER A 86 32.16 2.63 -21.29
CA SER A 86 32.53 2.89 -19.90
C SER A 86 33.26 4.22 -19.83
N LEU A 87 32.77 5.15 -19.02
CA LEU A 87 33.33 6.51 -18.92
C LEU A 87 33.33 7.03 -17.48
N PRO A 88 34.35 7.83 -17.09
CA PRO A 88 34.39 8.45 -15.78
C PRO A 88 33.32 9.55 -15.65
N ILE A 89 32.69 9.67 -14.48
CA ILE A 89 31.70 10.71 -14.21
C ILE A 89 32.07 11.53 -12.97
N ASN A 90 31.78 12.83 -13.02
CA ASN A 90 31.81 13.68 -11.83
C ASN A 90 30.48 13.58 -11.09
N GLN A 91 30.52 13.09 -9.85
CA GLN A 91 29.33 12.83 -9.03
C GLN A 91 28.81 14.07 -8.27
N ASN A 92 29.50 15.22 -8.38
CA ASN A 92 29.20 16.41 -7.58
C ASN A 92 28.20 17.37 -8.24
N GLU A 93 27.80 17.13 -9.50
CA GLU A 93 26.88 17.99 -10.24
C GLU A 93 25.62 17.23 -10.67
N TRP A 94 24.58 17.97 -11.05
CA TRP A 94 23.42 17.38 -11.71
C TRP A 94 23.85 16.65 -12.98
N ILE A 95 23.40 15.39 -13.11
CA ILE A 95 23.74 14.56 -14.26
C ILE A 95 22.46 14.25 -15.02
N LYS A 96 22.28 14.92 -16.16
CA LYS A 96 21.34 14.51 -17.19
C LYS A 96 22.04 13.48 -18.07
N VAL A 97 21.71 12.21 -17.89
CA VAL A 97 22.19 11.10 -18.72
C VAL A 97 21.20 10.88 -19.85
N VAL A 98 21.68 10.97 -21.08
CA VAL A 98 20.92 10.59 -22.27
C VAL A 98 21.67 9.47 -22.98
N LEU A 99 21.04 8.31 -23.12
CA LEU A 99 21.55 7.18 -23.89
C LEU A 99 20.69 7.03 -25.14
N ILE A 100 21.31 7.08 -26.31
CA ILE A 100 20.65 6.94 -27.60
C ILE A 100 21.23 5.72 -28.30
N TYR A 101 20.36 4.84 -28.79
CA TYR A 101 20.70 3.83 -29.78
C TYR A 101 20.15 4.27 -31.14
N ILE A 102 20.99 4.27 -32.17
CA ILE A 102 20.60 4.43 -33.58
C ILE A 102 21.27 3.31 -34.36
N ASP A 103 20.50 2.52 -35.10
CA ASP A 103 20.97 1.33 -35.81
C ASP A 103 21.90 0.47 -34.92
N LYS A 104 21.44 0.23 -33.69
CA LYS A 104 22.13 -0.54 -32.64
C LYS A 104 23.46 0.03 -32.14
N THR A 105 23.78 1.27 -32.48
CA THR A 105 24.99 1.94 -32.00
C THR A 105 24.65 2.85 -30.81
N PRO A 106 25.19 2.59 -29.60
CA PRO A 106 24.96 3.42 -28.44
C PRO A 106 25.79 4.70 -28.48
N THR A 107 25.17 5.82 -28.12
CA THR A 107 25.83 7.11 -27.88
C THR A 107 25.34 7.68 -26.55
N VAL A 108 26.26 8.16 -25.72
CA VAL A 108 25.96 8.75 -24.41
C VAL A 108 26.21 10.25 -24.45
N TYR A 109 25.24 11.00 -23.96
CA TYR A 109 25.35 12.42 -23.66
C TYR A 109 25.22 12.64 -22.16
N ILE A 110 26.08 13.50 -21.62
CA ILE A 110 25.99 14.00 -20.25
C ILE A 110 25.86 15.51 -20.31
N ASN A 111 24.82 16.04 -19.67
CA ASN A 111 24.55 17.49 -19.61
C ASN A 111 24.60 18.13 -21.00
N GLU A 112 23.95 17.46 -21.97
CA GLU A 112 23.78 17.91 -23.36
C GLU A 112 25.06 17.88 -24.22
N LYS A 113 26.18 17.38 -23.68
CA LYS A 113 27.42 17.13 -24.42
C LYS A 113 27.55 15.66 -24.74
N GLU A 114 27.89 15.35 -25.99
CA GLU A 114 28.30 13.99 -26.37
C GLU A 114 29.59 13.64 -25.65
N VAL A 115 29.63 12.50 -24.98
CA VAL A 115 30.79 12.07 -24.18
C VAL A 115 31.39 10.75 -24.64
N ALA A 116 30.60 9.88 -25.29
CA ALA A 116 31.08 8.61 -25.80
C ALA A 116 30.15 8.04 -26.89
N VAL A 117 30.75 7.39 -27.88
CA VAL A 117 30.08 6.54 -28.87
C VAL A 117 30.65 5.13 -28.71
N GLY A 118 29.78 4.13 -28.55
CA GLY A 118 30.18 2.72 -28.44
C GLY A 118 30.23 2.03 -29.79
N THR A 119 30.58 0.75 -29.79
CA THR A 119 30.51 -0.09 -31.00
C THR A 119 29.07 -0.51 -31.28
N LYS A 120 28.76 -0.75 -32.56
CA LYS A 120 27.47 -1.30 -32.97
C LYS A 120 27.24 -2.66 -32.31
N SER A 121 26.06 -2.87 -31.71
CA SER A 121 25.72 -4.14 -31.06
C SER A 121 25.87 -5.32 -32.02
N ARG A 122 26.56 -6.36 -31.56
CA ARG A 122 26.77 -7.61 -32.30
C ARG A 122 25.53 -8.50 -32.36
N TYR A 123 24.54 -8.25 -31.51
CA TYR A 123 23.31 -9.03 -31.45
C TYR A 123 22.37 -8.66 -32.60
N THR A 124 21.44 -9.58 -32.93
CA THR A 124 20.49 -9.36 -34.03
C THR A 124 19.70 -8.07 -33.80
N HIS A 125 19.16 -7.91 -32.59
CA HIS A 125 18.42 -6.74 -32.15
C HIS A 125 18.83 -6.32 -30.73
N ILE A 126 18.66 -5.03 -30.43
CA ILE A 126 18.82 -4.45 -29.10
C ILE A 126 17.52 -3.77 -28.66
N CYS A 127 17.08 -4.07 -27.45
CA CYS A 127 15.84 -3.56 -26.87
C CYS A 127 16.08 -2.73 -25.60
N PRO A 128 15.21 -1.78 -25.28
CA PRO A 128 15.21 -1.10 -23.99
C PRO A 128 14.56 -1.96 -22.89
N SER A 129 14.96 -1.70 -21.65
CA SER A 129 14.34 -2.12 -20.39
C SER A 129 13.43 -1.06 -19.76
N LEU A 130 12.40 -1.50 -19.02
CA LEU A 130 11.67 -0.66 -18.05
C LEU A 130 11.83 -1.15 -16.61
N VAL A 131 12.97 -1.75 -16.30
CA VAL A 131 13.39 -2.12 -14.94
C VAL A 131 14.46 -1.14 -14.49
N PHE A 132 14.14 -0.31 -13.50
CA PHE A 132 15.02 0.77 -13.06
C PHE A 132 15.23 0.76 -11.54
N GLY A 133 16.41 1.21 -11.13
CA GLY A 133 16.85 1.22 -9.75
C GLY A 133 17.48 -0.08 -9.24
N GLY A 134 17.51 -1.14 -10.04
CA GLY A 134 18.10 -2.42 -9.64
C GLY A 134 17.33 -3.62 -10.18
N ASN A 135 17.66 -4.81 -9.69
CA ASN A 135 16.88 -6.04 -9.90
C ASN A 135 17.03 -6.95 -8.66
N ILE A 136 16.50 -8.17 -8.70
CA ILE A 136 16.56 -9.13 -7.58
C ILE A 136 17.97 -9.71 -7.35
N LYS A 137 18.78 -9.82 -8.41
CA LYS A 137 20.02 -10.61 -8.43
C LYS A 137 21.28 -9.76 -8.24
N ASP A 138 21.25 -8.51 -8.72
CA ASP A 138 22.40 -7.62 -8.80
C ASP A 138 22.23 -6.36 -7.94
N GLY A 139 23.22 -5.47 -7.95
CA GLY A 139 23.21 -4.26 -7.13
C GLY A 139 22.13 -3.24 -7.54
N CYS A 140 21.42 -2.74 -6.53
CA CYS A 140 20.43 -1.68 -6.67
C CYS A 140 21.10 -0.29 -6.64
N PHE A 141 20.51 0.63 -7.40
CA PHE A 141 20.89 2.03 -7.42
C PHE A 141 20.69 2.69 -6.06
N TYR A 142 21.69 3.42 -5.60
CA TYR A 142 21.55 4.36 -4.49
C TYR A 142 21.67 5.79 -5.04
N GLY A 143 20.62 6.58 -4.87
CA GLY A 143 20.59 7.95 -5.38
C GLY A 143 19.18 8.48 -5.60
N LYS A 144 19.09 9.71 -6.09
CA LYS A 144 17.79 10.30 -6.43
C LYS A 144 17.60 10.46 -7.92
N ILE A 145 16.41 10.15 -8.40
CA ILE A 145 16.00 10.31 -9.80
C ILE A 145 14.85 11.30 -9.85
N GLN A 146 15.00 12.35 -10.66
CA GLN A 146 13.92 13.30 -10.93
C GLN A 146 12.96 12.75 -11.98
N SER A 147 13.48 12.22 -13.08
CA SER A 147 12.66 11.69 -14.17
C SER A 147 13.41 10.63 -14.96
N ILE A 148 12.63 9.70 -15.51
CA ILE A 148 13.07 8.71 -16.49
C ILE A 148 12.09 8.72 -17.66
N LYS A 149 12.59 8.80 -18.89
CA LYS A 149 11.78 8.76 -20.11
C LYS A 149 12.44 7.88 -21.14
N LEU A 150 11.64 7.07 -21.81
CA LEU A 150 12.00 6.22 -22.92
C LEU A 150 11.27 6.70 -24.18
N TRP A 151 12.03 6.95 -25.22
CA TRP A 151 11.56 7.53 -26.47
C TRP A 151 11.82 6.60 -27.64
N LYS A 152 10.91 6.61 -28.61
CA LYS A 152 11.15 6.08 -29.95
C LYS A 152 12.00 7.07 -30.74
N VAL A 153 13.04 6.57 -31.41
CA VAL A 153 13.91 7.39 -32.28
C VAL A 153 13.67 6.98 -33.73
N PRO A 154 13.33 7.91 -34.64
CA PRO A 154 13.27 7.61 -36.06
C PRO A 154 14.68 7.32 -36.63
N PRO A 155 14.86 6.32 -37.52
CA PRO A 155 16.18 5.93 -38.05
C PRO A 155 16.95 7.05 -38.76
N ASN A 156 16.26 8.07 -39.30
CA ASN A 156 16.83 9.13 -40.13
C ASN A 156 17.10 10.45 -39.37
N GLN A 157 17.01 10.47 -38.03
CA GLN A 157 17.22 11.66 -37.21
C GLN A 157 18.47 11.50 -36.32
N SER A 158 19.65 11.63 -36.93
CA SER A 158 20.95 11.58 -36.25
C SER A 158 21.25 12.83 -35.40
N GLU A 159 20.59 13.96 -35.64
CA GLU A 159 20.79 15.19 -34.87
C GLU A 159 19.73 15.38 -33.77
N ILE A 160 19.91 14.76 -32.60
CA ILE A 160 19.05 14.99 -31.44
C ILE A 160 19.49 16.29 -30.73
N ARG A 161 19.17 17.44 -31.32
CA ARG A 161 18.98 18.71 -30.61
C ARG A 161 17.50 18.86 -30.28
N LEU A 162 17.04 18.20 -29.23
CA LEU A 162 15.72 18.53 -28.65
C LEU A 162 15.85 19.84 -27.86
N LYS A 163 15.86 20.96 -28.60
CA LYS A 163 15.61 22.28 -28.04
C LYS A 163 14.21 22.28 -27.41
N ARG A 164 14.07 23.08 -26.35
CA ARG A 164 12.91 23.19 -25.44
C ARG A 164 11.60 23.70 -26.06
N GLU A 165 11.45 23.75 -27.37
CA GLU A 165 10.31 24.36 -28.04
C GLU A 165 9.69 23.34 -28.98
N ASP A 166 8.72 22.57 -28.47
CA ASP A 166 7.50 22.23 -29.20
C ASP A 166 6.58 21.40 -28.29
N MET A 167 5.38 21.91 -28.04
CA MET A 167 4.34 21.19 -27.30
C MET A 167 3.85 19.92 -28.03
N ASN A 168 4.40 19.60 -29.20
CA ASN A 168 4.17 18.36 -29.95
C ASN A 168 5.23 17.25 -29.74
N VAL A 169 6.28 17.50 -28.94
CA VAL A 169 7.39 16.55 -28.71
C VAL A 169 6.94 15.23 -28.04
N ASN A 170 5.82 15.24 -27.28
CA ASN A 170 5.39 14.06 -26.52
C ASN A 170 5.08 12.83 -27.39
N GLN A 171 4.76 12.96 -28.69
CA GLN A 171 4.30 11.84 -29.53
C GLN A 171 5.27 10.64 -29.58
N ASN A 172 6.57 10.88 -29.39
CA ASN A 172 7.60 9.83 -29.44
C ASN A 172 7.92 9.22 -28.06
N ILE A 173 7.35 9.72 -26.96
CA ILE A 173 7.55 9.11 -25.63
C ILE A 173 6.80 7.78 -25.60
N VAL A 174 7.53 6.68 -25.46
CA VAL A 174 6.92 5.35 -25.32
C VAL A 174 6.47 5.15 -23.87
N TRP A 175 7.33 5.53 -22.93
CA TRP A 175 7.03 5.48 -21.51
C TRP A 175 7.83 6.57 -20.77
N GLY A 176 7.27 7.15 -19.72
CA GLY A 176 8.04 8.03 -18.85
C GLY A 176 7.36 8.32 -17.54
N TYR A 177 8.17 8.65 -16.54
CA TYR A 177 7.71 9.12 -15.25
C TYR A 177 8.60 10.26 -14.77
N ASP A 178 7.96 11.34 -14.36
CA ASP A 178 8.59 12.49 -13.72
C ASP A 178 8.17 12.50 -12.25
N PHE A 179 9.07 12.12 -11.35
CA PHE A 179 8.81 12.02 -9.91
C PHE A 179 8.58 13.40 -9.26
N LEU A 180 9.17 14.46 -9.85
CA LEU A 180 9.01 15.82 -9.38
C LEU A 180 7.63 16.38 -9.70
N SER A 181 7.08 16.14 -10.88
CA SER A 181 5.71 16.58 -11.20
C SER A 181 4.64 15.52 -10.90
N GLY A 182 5.03 14.26 -10.73
CA GLY A 182 4.13 13.10 -10.71
C GLY A 182 3.53 12.77 -12.08
N SER A 183 4.03 13.36 -13.17
CA SER A 183 3.50 13.13 -14.51
C SER A 183 3.99 11.79 -15.05
N ALA A 184 3.06 10.93 -15.47
CA ALA A 184 3.34 9.72 -16.22
C ALA A 184 3.03 9.94 -17.71
N TYR A 185 3.74 9.22 -18.57
CA TYR A 185 3.56 9.24 -20.03
C TYR A 185 3.56 7.81 -20.56
N LYS A 186 2.68 7.52 -21.53
CA LYS A 186 2.63 6.26 -22.24
C LYS A 186 2.15 6.48 -23.67
N ASN A 187 2.84 5.89 -24.65
CA ASN A 187 2.48 5.94 -26.08
C ASN A 187 2.14 7.35 -26.58
N GLY A 188 3.00 8.29 -26.20
CA GLY A 188 2.97 9.69 -26.58
C GLY A 188 1.94 10.56 -25.87
N LYS A 189 1.17 9.99 -24.94
CA LYS A 189 0.15 10.69 -24.17
C LYS A 189 0.58 10.81 -22.71
N LYS A 190 0.34 11.98 -22.12
CA LYS A 190 0.41 12.14 -20.67
C LYS A 190 -0.74 11.33 -20.06
N SER A 191 -0.43 10.46 -19.10
CA SER A 191 -1.45 9.71 -18.37
C SER A 191 -2.26 10.68 -17.50
N ASP A 192 -3.58 10.57 -17.57
CA ASP A 192 -4.53 11.36 -16.79
C ASP A 192 -5.23 10.42 -15.79
N TYR A 193 -4.43 9.87 -14.87
CA TYR A 193 -4.95 8.95 -13.87
C TYR A 193 -5.85 9.69 -12.89
N GLU A 194 -7.06 9.18 -12.74
CA GLU A 194 -8.01 9.63 -11.73
C GLU A 194 -7.84 8.84 -10.44
N VAL A 195 -7.41 7.57 -10.56
CA VAL A 195 -7.27 6.62 -9.44
C VAL A 195 -5.93 5.90 -9.52
N SER A 196 -5.21 5.84 -8.40
CA SER A 196 -4.08 4.91 -8.21
C SER A 196 -4.45 3.90 -7.14
N ILE A 197 -4.35 2.61 -7.47
CA ILE A 197 -4.60 1.51 -6.54
C ILE A 197 -3.26 1.00 -6.03
N ILE A 198 -3.04 1.09 -4.72
CA ILE A 198 -1.81 0.64 -4.07
C ILE A 198 -2.05 -0.73 -3.45
N LEU A 199 -1.26 -1.71 -3.87
CA LEU A 199 -1.47 -3.13 -3.62
C LEU A 199 -0.24 -3.75 -2.94
N PRO A 200 -0.17 -3.74 -1.59
CA PRO A 200 0.94 -4.34 -0.87
C PRO A 200 0.86 -5.87 -0.90
N THR A 201 2.01 -6.51 -1.12
CA THR A 201 2.12 -7.97 -1.18
C THR A 201 3.39 -8.49 -0.52
N PHE A 202 3.31 -9.71 0.01
CA PHE A 202 4.44 -10.48 0.50
C PHE A 202 4.09 -11.97 0.49
N ASN A 203 4.69 -12.74 -0.42
CA ASN A 203 4.47 -14.19 -0.60
C ASN A 203 3.00 -14.58 -0.82
N LYS A 204 2.33 -13.87 -1.74
CA LYS A 204 0.89 -14.03 -2.03
C LYS A 204 0.62 -14.10 -3.55
N TYR A 205 1.52 -14.72 -4.32
CA TYR A 205 1.40 -14.74 -5.79
C TYR A 205 0.00 -15.14 -6.28
N GLN A 206 -0.56 -16.23 -5.75
CA GLN A 206 -1.84 -16.76 -6.23
C GLN A 206 -3.02 -15.86 -5.85
N GLU A 207 -3.08 -15.37 -4.61
CA GLU A 207 -4.11 -14.45 -4.15
C GLU A 207 -4.05 -13.12 -4.91
N LEU A 208 -2.84 -12.59 -5.09
CA LEU A 208 -2.58 -11.36 -5.84
C LEU A 208 -3.05 -11.47 -7.29
N LEU A 209 -2.80 -12.61 -7.95
CA LEU A 209 -3.24 -12.83 -9.32
C LEU A 209 -4.78 -12.74 -9.44
N LEU A 210 -5.52 -13.38 -8.53
CA LEU A 210 -6.99 -13.31 -8.54
C LEU A 210 -7.50 -11.88 -8.25
N THR A 211 -6.82 -11.15 -7.37
CA THR A 211 -7.12 -9.73 -7.11
C THR A 211 -6.89 -8.88 -8.36
N LEU A 212 -5.77 -9.05 -9.07
CA LEU A 212 -5.49 -8.35 -10.33
C LEU A 212 -6.51 -8.67 -11.42
N HIS A 213 -6.95 -9.92 -11.54
CA HIS A 213 -8.04 -10.28 -12.46
C HIS A 213 -9.37 -9.62 -12.11
N SER A 214 -9.66 -9.40 -10.82
CA SER A 214 -10.85 -8.64 -10.42
C SER A 214 -10.75 -7.15 -10.78
N LEU A 215 -9.53 -6.59 -10.75
CA LEU A 215 -9.23 -5.24 -11.22
C LEU A 215 -9.25 -5.13 -12.75
N GLU A 216 -9.00 -6.20 -13.49
CA GLU A 216 -9.15 -6.24 -14.94
C GLU A 216 -10.63 -6.20 -15.39
N CYS A 217 -11.54 -6.60 -14.50
CA CYS A 217 -12.98 -6.65 -14.74
C CYS A 217 -13.73 -5.34 -14.40
N GLN A 218 -13.02 -4.24 -14.14
CA GLN A 218 -13.65 -2.98 -13.70
C GLN A 218 -14.41 -2.28 -14.83
N HIS A 219 -15.60 -1.79 -14.52
CA HIS A 219 -16.43 -0.93 -15.37
C HIS A 219 -16.00 0.55 -15.25
N PHE A 220 -14.70 0.79 -15.44
CA PHE A 220 -14.09 2.11 -15.42
C PHE A 220 -13.03 2.18 -16.52
N ASP A 221 -12.80 3.36 -17.11
CA ASP A 221 -11.82 3.50 -18.19
C ASP A 221 -10.42 3.10 -17.68
N LYS A 222 -9.88 2.01 -18.23
CA LYS A 222 -8.59 1.43 -17.81
C LYS A 222 -7.39 2.32 -18.05
N ARG A 223 -7.56 3.37 -18.87
CA ARG A 223 -6.54 4.42 -19.08
C ARG A 223 -6.56 5.48 -17.99
N LYS A 224 -7.60 5.51 -17.17
CA LYS A 224 -7.80 6.49 -16.08
C LYS A 224 -7.47 5.93 -14.70
N TYR A 225 -6.99 4.69 -14.60
CA TYR A 225 -6.42 4.20 -13.35
C TYR A 225 -5.15 3.39 -13.58
N GLU A 226 -4.33 3.36 -12.54
CA GLU A 226 -3.12 2.56 -12.48
C GLU A 226 -3.17 1.65 -11.25
N VAL A 227 -2.49 0.51 -11.36
CA VAL A 227 -2.29 -0.44 -10.27
C VAL A 227 -0.81 -0.47 -9.93
N ILE A 228 -0.49 -0.29 -8.65
CA ILE A 228 0.88 -0.24 -8.14
C ILE A 228 1.04 -1.37 -7.14
N ILE A 229 1.63 -2.48 -7.57
CA ILE A 229 2.03 -3.57 -6.69
C ILE A 229 3.26 -3.10 -5.92
N VAL A 230 3.22 -3.21 -4.59
CA VAL A 230 4.34 -2.92 -3.71
C VAL A 230 4.75 -4.21 -2.97
N ASP A 231 5.78 -4.87 -3.48
CA ASP A 231 6.28 -6.16 -3.00
C ASP A 231 7.39 -6.02 -1.95
N ASP A 232 7.11 -6.50 -0.75
CA ASP A 232 7.96 -6.43 0.43
C ASP A 232 9.01 -7.55 0.53
N GLY A 233 9.65 -7.87 -0.60
CA GLY A 233 10.69 -8.88 -0.68
C GLY A 233 10.18 -10.32 -0.75
N SER A 234 9.06 -10.57 -1.45
CA SER A 234 8.56 -11.93 -1.70
C SER A 234 9.62 -12.87 -2.27
N ILE A 235 9.60 -14.13 -1.86
CA ILE A 235 10.50 -15.19 -2.32
C ILE A 235 9.77 -16.24 -3.18
N ASP A 236 8.46 -16.08 -3.36
CA ASP A 236 7.64 -16.87 -4.27
C ASP A 236 7.66 -16.26 -5.69
N ASN A 237 6.75 -16.71 -6.55
CA ASN A 237 6.64 -16.25 -7.93
C ASN A 237 6.07 -14.82 -8.07
N THR A 238 5.85 -14.06 -6.99
CA THR A 238 5.25 -12.71 -7.06
C THR A 238 5.96 -11.79 -8.07
N ALA A 239 7.30 -11.87 -8.17
CA ALA A 239 8.07 -11.06 -9.11
C ALA A 239 7.83 -11.39 -10.59
N SER A 240 7.30 -12.58 -10.91
CA SER A 240 7.03 -12.97 -12.29
C SER A 240 5.73 -12.37 -12.85
N ILE A 241 4.86 -11.80 -12.00
CA ILE A 241 3.56 -11.25 -12.42
C ILE A 241 3.69 -10.23 -13.55
N ILE A 242 4.68 -9.34 -13.46
CA ILE A 242 4.90 -8.26 -14.45
C ILE A 242 5.35 -8.80 -15.82
N ASN A 243 5.80 -10.06 -15.86
CA ASN A 243 6.26 -10.75 -17.06
C ASN A 243 5.18 -11.71 -17.57
N GLU A 244 4.64 -12.58 -16.72
CA GLU A 244 3.73 -13.65 -17.16
C GLU A 244 2.33 -13.16 -17.53
N HIS A 245 1.91 -11.98 -17.05
CA HIS A 245 0.55 -11.49 -17.21
C HIS A 245 0.51 -10.13 -17.89
N ASN A 246 -0.47 -9.96 -18.77
CA ASN A 246 -0.73 -8.69 -19.43
C ASN A 246 -2.11 -8.17 -19.05
N PHE A 247 -2.13 -7.09 -18.26
CA PHE A 247 -3.36 -6.37 -17.93
C PHE A 247 -3.55 -5.19 -18.88
N SER A 248 -4.80 -4.75 -19.05
CA SER A 248 -5.10 -3.61 -19.93
C SER A 248 -5.13 -2.26 -19.20
N PHE A 249 -5.12 -2.26 -17.87
CA PHE A 249 -4.76 -1.10 -17.06
C PHE A 249 -3.24 -0.96 -16.94
N ASP A 250 -2.78 0.23 -16.52
CA ASP A 250 -1.35 0.45 -16.30
C ASP A 250 -0.87 -0.21 -15.01
N LEU A 251 0.00 -1.21 -15.13
CA LEU A 251 0.59 -1.92 -14.01
C LEU A 251 2.05 -1.48 -13.75
N LYS A 252 2.30 -1.00 -12.54
CA LYS A 252 3.63 -0.75 -11.97
C LYS A 252 3.92 -1.77 -10.88
N TYR A 253 5.14 -2.25 -10.83
CA TYR A 253 5.63 -3.17 -9.82
C TYR A 253 6.84 -2.55 -9.12
N ILE A 254 6.71 -2.29 -7.83
CA ILE A 254 7.76 -1.73 -6.98
C ILE A 254 8.13 -2.81 -5.99
N ARG A 255 9.41 -3.12 -5.88
CA ARG A 255 9.89 -4.15 -4.96
C ARG A 255 11.03 -3.64 -4.11
N SER A 256 11.01 -3.99 -2.83
CA SER A 256 12.21 -3.98 -1.98
C SER A 256 12.80 -5.40 -1.95
N ASN A 257 14.12 -5.53 -2.09
CA ASN A 257 14.84 -6.81 -2.00
C ASN A 257 14.95 -7.33 -0.55
N GLN A 258 14.50 -6.55 0.42
CA GLN A 258 14.39 -6.94 1.83
C GLN A 258 13.00 -6.56 2.35
N ASN A 259 12.53 -7.25 3.39
CA ASN A 259 11.30 -6.88 4.05
C ASN A 259 11.51 -5.58 4.85
N ILE A 260 10.82 -4.52 4.46
CA ILE A 260 10.83 -3.19 5.10
C ILE A 260 9.47 -2.84 5.72
N GLY A 261 8.51 -3.76 5.70
CA GLY A 261 7.22 -3.59 6.33
C GLY A 261 6.17 -2.89 5.45
N ARG A 262 4.90 -3.20 5.75
CA ARG A 262 3.73 -2.79 4.96
C ARG A 262 3.57 -1.28 4.83
N ALA A 263 3.75 -0.54 5.93
CA ALA A 263 3.63 0.92 5.92
C ALA A 263 4.67 1.57 4.99
N SER A 264 5.92 1.11 5.06
CA SER A 264 7.01 1.59 4.19
C SER A 264 6.79 1.21 2.72
N MET A 265 6.31 0.00 2.43
CA MET A 265 5.93 -0.37 1.06
C MET A 265 4.75 0.44 0.53
N ARG A 266 3.71 0.70 1.33
CA ARG A 266 2.61 1.61 0.95
C ARG A 266 3.13 3.00 0.65
N ASN A 267 4.06 3.52 1.46
CA ASN A 267 4.67 4.82 1.24
C ASN A 267 5.43 4.89 -0.09
N LEU A 268 6.16 3.84 -0.48
CA LEU A 268 6.77 3.74 -1.81
C LEU A 268 5.70 3.79 -2.92
N GLY A 269 4.59 3.09 -2.74
CA GLY A 269 3.44 3.14 -3.66
C GLY A 269 2.85 4.54 -3.80
N ILE A 270 2.61 5.22 -2.67
CA ILE A 270 2.05 6.59 -2.62
C ILE A 270 2.97 7.58 -3.35
N GLN A 271 4.28 7.46 -3.16
CA GLN A 271 5.27 8.33 -3.80
C GLN A 271 5.30 8.16 -5.34
N ASN A 272 4.91 6.98 -5.83
CA ASN A 272 4.87 6.61 -7.24
C ASN A 272 3.47 6.70 -7.89
N ALA A 273 2.48 7.14 -7.12
CA ALA A 273 1.12 7.34 -7.58
C ALA A 273 0.93 8.69 -8.29
N GLY A 274 0.28 8.65 -9.45
CA GLY A 274 -0.12 9.81 -10.25
C GLY A 274 -1.61 10.16 -10.16
N GLY A 275 -2.44 9.29 -9.57
CA GLY A 275 -3.89 9.44 -9.47
C GLY A 275 -4.35 10.52 -8.49
N ARG A 276 -5.47 11.17 -8.81
CA ARG A 276 -6.15 12.13 -7.91
C ARG A 276 -6.67 11.46 -6.64
N VAL A 277 -7.18 10.23 -6.76
CA VAL A 277 -7.66 9.39 -5.66
C VAL A 277 -6.67 8.25 -5.45
N ILE A 278 -6.29 8.02 -4.18
CA ILE A 278 -5.51 6.86 -3.78
C ILE A 278 -6.46 5.84 -3.15
N VAL A 279 -6.49 4.64 -3.70
CA VAL A 279 -7.21 3.49 -3.15
C VAL A 279 -6.18 2.53 -2.58
N PHE A 280 -6.34 2.17 -1.31
CA PHE A 280 -5.58 1.10 -0.69
C PHE A 280 -6.42 -0.18 -0.77
N LEU A 281 -5.81 -1.25 -1.28
CA LEU A 281 -6.43 -2.55 -1.48
C LEU A 281 -5.40 -3.64 -1.14
N ASP A 282 -5.75 -4.60 -0.29
CA ASP A 282 -4.83 -5.70 0.04
C ASP A 282 -4.76 -6.73 -1.11
N ALA A 283 -3.62 -7.42 -1.26
CA ALA A 283 -3.36 -8.41 -2.32
C ALA A 283 -4.32 -9.61 -2.32
N GLU A 284 -4.98 -9.86 -1.20
CA GLU A 284 -5.92 -10.96 -0.97
C GLU A 284 -7.39 -10.52 -1.04
N ILE A 285 -7.72 -9.44 -1.76
CA ILE A 285 -9.09 -8.93 -1.87
C ILE A 285 -9.59 -8.97 -3.32
N ILE A 286 -10.62 -9.78 -3.57
CA ILE A 286 -11.37 -9.72 -4.84
C ILE A 286 -12.44 -8.62 -4.74
N VAL A 287 -12.53 -7.78 -5.77
CA VAL A 287 -13.47 -6.65 -5.82
C VAL A 287 -14.49 -6.79 -6.94
N LYS A 288 -15.65 -6.14 -6.77
CA LYS A 288 -16.73 -6.11 -7.77
C LYS A 288 -16.39 -5.17 -8.95
N PRO A 289 -17.04 -5.32 -10.13
CA PRO A 289 -16.77 -4.48 -11.31
C PRO A 289 -16.99 -2.97 -11.12
N ASP A 290 -17.80 -2.55 -10.15
CA ASP A 290 -18.11 -1.16 -9.84
C ASP A 290 -17.12 -0.53 -8.84
N PHE A 291 -16.20 -1.30 -8.26
CA PHE A 291 -15.32 -0.87 -7.17
C PHE A 291 -14.56 0.44 -7.45
N VAL A 292 -13.83 0.53 -8.57
CA VAL A 292 -13.06 1.74 -8.91
C VAL A 292 -13.99 2.93 -9.12
N SER A 293 -15.13 2.72 -9.78
CA SER A 293 -16.09 3.79 -10.06
C SER A 293 -16.72 4.36 -8.78
N LEU A 294 -17.06 3.51 -7.81
CA LEU A 294 -17.65 3.91 -6.53
C LEU A 294 -16.66 4.70 -5.67
N HIS A 295 -15.40 4.27 -5.60
CA HIS A 295 -14.35 5.06 -4.95
C HIS A 295 -14.18 6.43 -5.61
N TYR A 296 -14.07 6.46 -6.95
CA TYR A 296 -13.91 7.70 -7.70
C TYR A 296 -15.09 8.68 -7.50
N GLN A 297 -16.32 8.18 -7.63
CA GLN A 297 -17.54 8.98 -7.46
C GLN A 297 -17.66 9.55 -6.05
N GLY A 298 -17.38 8.76 -5.01
CA GLY A 298 -17.42 9.23 -3.62
C GLY A 298 -16.55 10.47 -3.37
N HIS A 299 -15.36 10.54 -4.00
CA HIS A 299 -14.46 11.70 -3.94
C HIS A 299 -14.76 12.80 -4.96
N LYS A 300 -15.56 12.53 -5.99
CA LYS A 300 -16.00 13.54 -6.95
C LYS A 300 -17.14 14.38 -6.36
N GLU A 301 -18.03 13.74 -5.62
CA GLU A 301 -19.24 14.35 -5.05
C GLU A 301 -18.97 15.05 -3.71
N ASN A 302 -17.90 14.66 -3.01
CA ASN A 302 -17.62 15.12 -1.65
C ASN A 302 -16.18 15.63 -1.53
N LYS A 303 -15.99 16.66 -0.72
CA LYS A 303 -14.66 17.18 -0.35
C LYS A 303 -14.31 16.74 1.07
N LYS A 304 -13.01 16.60 1.36
CA LYS A 304 -12.50 16.19 2.68
C LYS A 304 -13.23 14.94 3.22
N ILE A 305 -13.25 13.89 2.41
CA ILE A 305 -13.89 12.63 2.74
C ILE A 305 -12.90 11.47 2.65
N VAL A 306 -13.13 10.45 3.45
CA VAL A 306 -12.56 9.12 3.35
C VAL A 306 -13.69 8.18 2.97
N ILE A 307 -13.53 7.44 1.87
CA ILE A 307 -14.51 6.43 1.43
C ILE A 307 -14.00 5.06 1.86
N CYS A 308 -14.78 4.39 2.71
CA CYS A 308 -14.44 3.12 3.36
C CYS A 308 -15.35 1.99 2.83
N GLY A 309 -14.77 0.84 2.53
CA GLY A 309 -15.50 -0.40 2.20
C GLY A 309 -15.13 -1.60 3.09
N SER A 310 -14.14 -1.46 3.97
CA SER A 310 -13.63 -2.55 4.81
C SER A 310 -14.63 -3.15 5.79
N LEU A 311 -15.75 -2.46 6.06
CA LEU A 311 -16.83 -2.98 6.92
C LEU A 311 -17.95 -3.66 6.14
N VAL A 312 -17.75 -3.92 4.84
CA VAL A 312 -18.60 -4.74 3.97
C VAL A 312 -17.78 -5.93 3.44
N LEU A 313 -17.02 -6.57 4.34
CA LEU A 313 -16.10 -7.65 4.02
C LEU A 313 -16.77 -9.03 4.06
N LYS A 314 -16.63 -9.79 2.98
CA LYS A 314 -17.00 -11.21 2.91
C LYS A 314 -15.74 -12.07 2.93
N GLY A 315 -15.80 -13.22 3.59
CA GLY A 315 -14.75 -14.23 3.50
C GLY A 315 -14.96 -15.13 2.29
N LEU A 316 -13.87 -15.62 1.71
CA LEU A 316 -13.85 -16.49 0.55
C LEU A 316 -12.62 -17.39 0.61
N TYR A 317 -12.76 -18.70 0.40
CA TYR A 317 -11.59 -19.57 0.28
C TYR A 317 -11.24 -19.76 -1.20
N THR A 318 -10.27 -19.02 -1.73
CA THR A 318 -9.79 -19.21 -3.11
C THR A 318 -8.73 -20.31 -3.20
N ILE A 319 -8.03 -20.56 -2.09
CA ILE A 319 -6.96 -21.55 -1.96
C ILE A 319 -7.13 -22.27 -0.62
N TYR A 320 -6.90 -23.58 -0.58
CA TYR A 320 -6.69 -24.30 0.67
C TYR A 320 -5.23 -24.22 1.08
N HIS A 321 -4.96 -23.76 2.30
CA HIS A 321 -3.62 -23.74 2.88
C HIS A 321 -3.49 -24.80 3.99
N PRO A 322 -2.46 -25.68 3.98
CA PRO A 322 -2.26 -26.67 5.04
C PRO A 322 -1.99 -26.03 6.41
N ARG A 323 -1.51 -24.78 6.40
CA ARG A 323 -1.22 -23.95 7.58
C ARG A 323 -2.45 -23.28 8.19
N TYR A 324 -3.65 -23.48 7.63
CA TYR A 324 -4.88 -23.00 8.26
C TYR A 324 -5.01 -23.49 9.70
N ASN A 325 -5.55 -22.62 10.55
CA ASN A 325 -5.89 -22.98 11.92
C ASN A 325 -7.07 -23.97 11.94
N MET A 326 -7.37 -24.53 13.11
CA MET A 326 -8.41 -25.56 13.24
C MET A 326 -9.79 -25.03 12.80
N GLU A 327 -10.15 -23.81 13.18
CA GLU A 327 -11.44 -23.20 12.82
C GLU A 327 -11.57 -23.03 11.30
N GLN A 328 -10.53 -22.51 10.63
CA GLN A 328 -10.48 -22.38 9.19
C GLN A 328 -10.60 -23.73 8.49
N LYS A 329 -9.89 -24.76 8.97
CA LYS A 329 -9.98 -26.13 8.45
C LYS A 329 -11.38 -26.71 8.62
N THR A 330 -11.97 -26.60 9.80
CA THR A 330 -13.35 -27.08 10.04
C THR A 330 -14.35 -26.35 9.16
N HIS A 331 -14.19 -25.04 8.98
CA HIS A 331 -15.10 -24.24 8.20
C HIS A 331 -15.03 -24.57 6.70
N ILE A 332 -13.82 -24.59 6.12
CA ILE A 332 -13.65 -24.87 4.69
C ILE A 332 -14.13 -26.29 4.34
N MET A 333 -13.90 -27.28 5.20
CA MET A 333 -14.34 -28.65 4.97
C MET A 333 -15.87 -28.78 4.85
N LYS A 334 -16.65 -27.90 5.50
CA LYS A 334 -18.12 -27.87 5.36
C LYS A 334 -18.56 -27.28 4.01
N LEU A 335 -17.77 -26.37 3.45
CA LEU A 335 -18.08 -25.64 2.22
C LEU A 335 -17.51 -26.32 0.97
N LEU A 336 -16.46 -27.13 1.11
CA LEU A 336 -15.63 -27.63 0.02
C LEU A 336 -16.43 -28.33 -1.08
N LYS A 337 -17.46 -29.09 -0.72
CA LYS A 337 -18.34 -29.82 -1.65
C LYS A 337 -19.06 -28.92 -2.66
N ASN A 338 -19.19 -27.62 -2.37
CA ASN A 338 -19.86 -26.66 -3.23
C ASN A 338 -18.90 -26.04 -4.27
N TYR A 339 -17.58 -26.21 -4.12
CA TYR A 339 -16.59 -25.58 -4.99
C TYR A 339 -16.48 -26.26 -6.35
N PRO A 340 -16.25 -25.51 -7.43
CA PRO A 340 -16.23 -26.05 -8.80
C PRO A 340 -15.05 -27.00 -9.06
N THR A 341 -13.94 -26.83 -8.33
CA THR A 341 -12.75 -27.68 -8.44
C THR A 341 -12.77 -28.90 -7.51
N PHE A 342 -13.87 -29.10 -6.76
CA PHE A 342 -13.95 -30.20 -5.81
C PHE A 342 -14.11 -31.55 -6.52
N THR A 343 -13.13 -32.43 -6.30
CA THR A 343 -13.13 -33.83 -6.74
C THR A 343 -12.63 -34.73 -5.60
N PRO A 344 -12.80 -36.06 -5.67
CA PRO A 344 -12.16 -36.98 -4.73
C PRO A 344 -10.62 -36.81 -4.65
N SER A 345 -9.97 -36.44 -5.77
CA SER A 345 -8.53 -36.14 -5.80
C SER A 345 -8.19 -34.92 -4.95
N THR A 346 -8.98 -33.86 -5.03
CA THR A 346 -8.83 -32.63 -4.24
C THR A 346 -8.78 -32.95 -2.74
N LEU A 347 -9.64 -33.85 -2.27
CA LEU A 347 -9.66 -34.28 -0.87
C LEU A 347 -8.38 -35.05 -0.49
N ASN A 348 -7.88 -35.90 -1.38
CA ASN A 348 -6.62 -36.62 -1.16
C ASN A 348 -5.42 -35.67 -1.11
N GLU A 349 -5.38 -34.66 -1.98
CA GLU A 349 -4.35 -33.62 -1.97
C GLU A 349 -4.36 -32.82 -0.66
N ILE A 350 -5.54 -32.40 -0.20
CA ILE A 350 -5.72 -31.72 1.10
C ILE A 350 -5.22 -32.61 2.25
N LYS A 351 -5.60 -33.90 2.26
CA LYS A 351 -5.14 -34.87 3.27
C LYS A 351 -3.63 -35.10 3.22
N SER A 352 -3.02 -34.99 2.03
CA SER A 352 -1.56 -35.07 1.84
C SER A 352 -0.81 -33.79 2.26
N GLY A 353 -1.53 -32.76 2.73
CA GLY A 353 -0.93 -31.52 3.22
C GLY A 353 -0.51 -30.54 2.12
N LYS A 354 -1.05 -30.68 0.89
CA LYS A 354 -0.77 -29.76 -0.21
C LYS A 354 -1.62 -28.50 -0.14
N THR A 355 -1.07 -27.41 -0.69
CA THR A 355 -1.86 -26.23 -1.05
C THR A 355 -2.68 -26.55 -2.30
N VAL A 356 -3.97 -26.22 -2.29
CA VAL A 356 -4.90 -26.61 -3.39
C VAL A 356 -5.69 -25.40 -3.86
N LYS A 357 -5.67 -25.10 -5.16
CA LYS A 357 -6.45 -24.02 -5.77
C LYS A 357 -7.94 -24.40 -5.81
N LEU A 358 -8.80 -23.56 -5.23
CA LEU A 358 -10.24 -23.80 -5.12
C LEU A 358 -11.06 -22.97 -6.10
N LEU A 359 -10.58 -21.77 -6.44
CA LEU A 359 -11.18 -20.88 -7.41
C LEU A 359 -10.11 -20.38 -8.39
N THR A 360 -10.55 -20.07 -9.60
CA THR A 360 -9.69 -19.59 -10.68
C THR A 360 -10.13 -18.22 -11.16
N GLU A 361 -9.34 -17.69 -12.09
CA GLU A 361 -9.58 -16.44 -12.81
C GLU A 361 -10.93 -16.47 -13.54
N LYS A 362 -11.42 -17.67 -13.91
CA LYS A 362 -12.73 -17.87 -14.52
C LYS A 362 -13.86 -17.45 -13.57
N GLU A 363 -13.83 -17.95 -12.33
CA GLU A 363 -14.85 -17.62 -11.32
C GLU A 363 -14.80 -16.14 -10.92
N VAL A 364 -13.61 -15.53 -10.93
CA VAL A 364 -13.44 -14.08 -10.74
C VAL A 364 -14.11 -13.30 -11.88
N SER A 365 -13.78 -13.66 -13.13
CA SER A 365 -14.22 -12.94 -14.32
C SER A 365 -15.74 -12.99 -14.54
N ASN A 366 -16.37 -14.14 -14.26
CA ASN A 366 -17.82 -14.31 -14.37
C ASN A 366 -18.58 -13.99 -13.06
N GLN A 367 -17.87 -13.52 -12.04
CA GLN A 367 -18.41 -13.16 -10.72
C GLN A 367 -19.06 -14.31 -9.93
N SER A 368 -18.90 -15.57 -10.33
CA SER A 368 -19.47 -16.71 -9.59
C SER A 368 -18.80 -16.95 -8.23
N TYR A 369 -17.62 -16.36 -7.99
CA TYR A 369 -16.94 -16.38 -6.68
C TYR A 369 -17.85 -15.93 -5.52
N GLN A 370 -18.84 -15.07 -5.80
CA GLN A 370 -19.79 -14.57 -4.80
C GLN A 370 -20.61 -15.70 -4.17
N ASN A 371 -20.90 -16.76 -4.93
CA ASN A 371 -21.67 -17.93 -4.47
C ASN A 371 -20.93 -18.77 -3.43
N TYR A 372 -19.61 -18.61 -3.32
CA TYR A 372 -18.75 -19.34 -2.38
C TYR A 372 -18.31 -18.49 -1.19
N SER A 373 -18.76 -17.24 -1.15
CA SER A 373 -18.44 -16.29 -0.08
C SER A 373 -19.33 -16.47 1.14
N PHE A 374 -18.86 -15.98 2.29
CA PHE A 374 -19.59 -16.02 3.56
C PHE A 374 -19.44 -14.70 4.32
N ASP A 375 -20.44 -14.36 5.13
CA ASP A 375 -20.37 -13.13 5.93
C ASP A 375 -19.39 -13.29 7.09
N LYS A 376 -18.54 -12.28 7.28
CA LYS A 376 -17.63 -12.23 8.43
C LYS A 376 -18.41 -11.84 9.70
N PRO A 377 -18.19 -12.50 10.85
CA PRO A 377 -18.94 -12.22 12.07
C PRO A 377 -18.91 -10.74 12.49
N PHE A 378 -17.76 -10.08 12.36
CA PHE A 378 -17.62 -8.66 12.74
C PHE A 378 -18.44 -7.71 11.87
N VAL A 379 -18.70 -8.04 10.59
CA VAL A 379 -19.49 -7.19 9.69
C VAL A 379 -20.92 -7.05 10.20
N LYS A 380 -21.51 -8.16 10.66
CA LYS A 380 -22.84 -8.13 11.28
C LYS A 380 -22.85 -7.26 12.53
N VAL A 381 -21.84 -7.40 13.40
CA VAL A 381 -21.70 -6.59 14.62
C VAL A 381 -21.61 -5.10 14.29
N TYR A 382 -20.76 -4.69 13.34
CA TYR A 382 -20.68 -3.28 12.96
C TYR A 382 -21.95 -2.76 12.29
N LYS A 383 -22.60 -3.56 11.45
CA LYS A 383 -23.90 -3.20 10.87
C LYS A 383 -24.93 -2.90 11.94
N GLU A 384 -25.11 -3.81 12.89
CA GLU A 384 -26.12 -3.71 13.94
C GLU A 384 -25.80 -2.61 14.95
N THR A 385 -24.53 -2.48 15.34
CA THR A 385 -24.16 -1.63 16.47
C THR A 385 -23.66 -0.24 16.10
N LEU A 386 -23.16 -0.07 14.86
CA LEU A 386 -22.61 1.19 14.37
C LEU A 386 -23.51 1.78 13.28
N PHE A 387 -23.68 1.10 12.15
CA PHE A 387 -24.33 1.71 10.99
C PHE A 387 -25.85 1.88 11.15
N ASN A 388 -26.55 0.96 11.80
CA ASN A 388 -27.96 1.14 12.12
C ASN A 388 -28.21 2.36 13.04
N ARG A 389 -27.21 2.75 13.84
CA ARG A 389 -27.33 3.84 14.81
C ARG A 389 -26.87 5.19 14.27
N PHE A 390 -25.74 5.23 13.57
CA PHE A 390 -25.11 6.48 13.11
C PHE A 390 -25.22 6.71 11.59
N GLY A 391 -25.79 5.74 10.87
CA GLY A 391 -25.81 5.70 9.41
C GLY A 391 -24.41 5.50 8.82
N ASN A 392 -24.36 5.44 7.50
CA ASN A 392 -23.10 5.31 6.76
C ASN A 392 -22.19 6.54 6.83
N ASN A 393 -22.75 7.71 7.17
CA ASN A 393 -22.01 8.95 7.40
C ASN A 393 -21.37 9.03 8.79
N LEU A 394 -21.69 8.09 9.68
CA LEU A 394 -21.19 8.05 11.06
C LEU A 394 -21.42 9.36 11.84
N ASN A 395 -22.52 10.06 11.55
CA ASN A 395 -22.82 11.35 12.16
C ASN A 395 -22.99 11.18 13.68
N GLY A 396 -22.23 11.94 14.46
CA GLY A 396 -22.23 11.87 15.93
C GLY A 396 -21.42 10.72 16.52
N PHE A 397 -20.85 9.82 15.72
CA PHE A 397 -19.93 8.81 16.22
C PHE A 397 -18.54 9.41 16.47
N HIS A 398 -17.93 9.06 17.61
CA HIS A 398 -16.69 9.69 18.08
C HIS A 398 -15.41 9.04 17.55
N PHE A 399 -15.47 7.85 16.94
CA PHE A 399 -14.29 7.13 16.45
C PHE A 399 -14.37 6.74 14.95
N PRO A 400 -14.82 7.63 14.05
CA PRO A 400 -15.02 7.28 12.64
C PRO A 400 -13.72 6.90 11.93
N TRP A 401 -12.58 7.37 12.45
CA TRP A 401 -11.24 7.03 11.96
C TRP A 401 -10.88 5.54 12.10
N LEU A 402 -11.61 4.76 12.91
CA LEU A 402 -11.47 3.30 12.96
C LEU A 402 -11.80 2.61 11.63
N LEU A 403 -12.51 3.29 10.73
CA LEU A 403 -12.85 2.76 9.41
C LEU A 403 -11.74 2.97 8.37
N PHE A 404 -10.66 3.65 8.73
CA PHE A 404 -9.49 3.70 7.86
C PHE A 404 -8.74 2.37 7.96
N CYS A 405 -9.14 1.41 7.13
CA CYS A 405 -8.50 0.11 7.00
C CYS A 405 -8.03 -0.07 5.56
N THR A 406 -6.73 -0.23 5.35
CA THR A 406 -6.13 -0.17 4.00
C THR A 406 -6.48 -1.34 3.09
N GLY A 407 -7.20 -2.35 3.59
CA GLY A 407 -7.70 -3.42 2.74
C GLY A 407 -8.82 -3.01 1.80
N ASN A 408 -9.52 -1.89 2.06
CA ASN A 408 -10.51 -1.29 1.18
C ASN A 408 -10.89 0.11 1.68
N VAL A 409 -10.06 1.10 1.35
CA VAL A 409 -10.30 2.51 1.71
C VAL A 409 -9.66 3.42 0.67
N SER A 410 -10.19 4.64 0.54
CA SER A 410 -9.62 5.62 -0.37
C SER A 410 -9.69 7.04 0.18
N VAL A 411 -8.72 7.84 -0.25
CA VAL A 411 -8.62 9.27 0.03
C VAL A 411 -8.10 10.01 -1.19
N GLU A 412 -8.40 11.31 -1.28
CA GLU A 412 -7.74 12.15 -2.27
C GLU A 412 -6.23 12.23 -1.98
N ALA A 413 -5.44 12.25 -3.04
CA ALA A 413 -4.00 12.37 -2.97
C ALA A 413 -3.52 13.56 -2.13
N LYS A 414 -4.22 14.71 -2.25
CA LYS A 414 -3.92 15.91 -1.45
C LYS A 414 -4.10 15.70 0.06
N ALA A 415 -4.95 14.76 0.49
CA ALA A 415 -5.16 14.45 1.89
C ALA A 415 -3.89 13.86 2.50
N ILE A 416 -3.26 12.90 1.81
CA ILE A 416 -1.99 12.31 2.22
C ILE A 416 -0.88 13.35 2.26
N LYS A 417 -0.85 14.31 1.32
CA LYS A 417 0.09 15.45 1.40
C LYS A 417 -0.14 16.32 2.64
N GLU A 418 -1.40 16.53 3.02
CA GLU A 418 -1.78 17.37 4.17
C GLU A 418 -1.43 16.72 5.50
N VAL A 419 -1.62 15.41 5.65
CA VAL A 419 -1.37 14.70 6.92
C VAL A 419 -0.01 14.04 7.02
N GLY A 420 0.66 13.78 5.90
CA GLY A 420 1.89 13.01 5.81
C GLY A 420 1.67 11.52 5.50
N LEU A 421 2.76 10.83 5.17
CA LEU A 421 2.80 9.40 4.85
C LEU A 421 2.42 8.50 6.06
N PHE A 422 2.33 7.18 5.85
CA PHE A 422 2.15 6.22 6.94
C PHE A 422 3.37 6.25 7.87
N GLU A 423 3.13 6.09 9.16
CA GLU A 423 4.18 5.77 10.11
C GLU A 423 4.40 4.27 10.21
N GLU A 424 5.64 3.88 10.46
CA GLU A 424 6.00 2.47 10.58
C GLU A 424 5.92 2.03 12.04
N TYR A 425 5.12 1.00 12.29
CA TYR A 425 5.03 0.31 13.57
C TYR A 425 5.54 -1.12 13.42
N PRO A 426 6.34 -1.65 14.37
CA PRO A 426 6.82 -3.03 14.30
C PRO A 426 5.67 -4.05 14.27
N GLY A 427 5.82 -5.11 13.48
CA GLY A 427 4.84 -6.20 13.42
C GLY A 427 3.51 -5.78 12.78
N TYR A 428 2.40 -6.13 13.43
CA TYR A 428 1.06 -5.97 12.87
C TYR A 428 0.22 -4.87 13.54
N GLY A 429 -0.33 -3.97 12.70
CA GLY A 429 -1.53 -3.18 13.01
C GLY A 429 -1.26 -1.78 13.55
N TRP A 430 -2.34 -0.99 13.54
CA TRP A 430 -2.45 0.43 13.95
C TRP A 430 -1.87 1.49 13.02
N ASP A 431 -1.05 1.15 12.04
CA ASP A 431 -0.57 2.11 11.03
C ASP A 431 -1.73 2.73 10.23
N ASP A 432 -2.72 1.93 9.83
CA ASP A 432 -3.91 2.43 9.12
C ASP A 432 -4.74 3.40 9.97
N HIS A 433 -5.03 3.00 11.20
CA HIS A 433 -5.90 3.73 12.12
C HIS A 433 -5.24 5.04 12.57
N GLU A 434 -3.91 5.05 12.72
CA GLU A 434 -3.13 6.24 13.03
C GLU A 434 -3.21 7.29 11.92
N LEU A 435 -3.07 6.88 10.66
CA LEU A 435 -3.24 7.78 9.51
C LEU A 435 -4.70 8.26 9.43
N GLY A 436 -5.67 7.36 9.66
CA GLY A 436 -7.08 7.70 9.79
C GLY A 436 -7.34 8.76 10.86
N TYR A 437 -6.70 8.64 12.02
CA TYR A 437 -6.82 9.61 13.11
C TYR A 437 -6.24 10.98 12.72
N ARG A 438 -5.09 11.03 12.03
CA ARG A 438 -4.55 12.29 11.50
C ARG A 438 -5.49 12.96 10.49
N LEU A 439 -6.10 12.18 9.60
CA LEU A 439 -7.12 12.68 8.66
C LEU A 439 -8.34 13.24 9.40
N TYR A 440 -8.83 12.52 10.40
CA TYR A 440 -9.93 12.96 11.25
C TYR A 440 -9.61 14.30 11.94
N LYS A 441 -8.41 14.45 12.51
CA LYS A 441 -7.95 15.73 13.11
C LYS A 441 -7.87 16.89 12.11
N LYS A 442 -7.73 16.61 10.81
CA LYS A 442 -7.77 17.62 9.72
C LYS A 442 -9.19 17.89 9.19
N GLY A 443 -10.21 17.32 9.83
CA GLY A 443 -11.61 17.52 9.51
C GLY A 443 -12.12 16.64 8.36
N TYR A 444 -11.42 15.56 8.02
CA TYR A 444 -11.93 14.60 7.05
C TYR A 444 -13.08 13.79 7.65
N ARG A 445 -14.19 13.70 6.92
CA ARG A 445 -15.32 12.83 7.27
C ARG A 445 -15.09 11.42 6.75
N PHE A 446 -15.70 10.44 7.39
CA PHE A 446 -15.62 9.03 6.98
C PHE A 446 -16.98 8.56 6.53
N PHE A 447 -17.02 7.89 5.38
CA PHE A 447 -18.23 7.36 4.82
C PHE A 447 -18.07 5.88 4.48
N ASN A 448 -18.92 5.05 5.08
CA ASN A 448 -19.00 3.64 4.76
C ASN A 448 -19.88 3.43 3.52
N HIS A 449 -19.31 2.96 2.42
CA HIS A 449 -20.04 2.73 1.19
C HIS A 449 -20.50 1.27 1.08
N ASN A 450 -21.81 1.03 1.23
CA ASN A 450 -22.39 -0.32 1.20
C ASN A 450 -22.14 -1.09 -0.11
N GLY A 451 -21.99 -0.38 -1.23
CA GLY A 451 -21.66 -0.98 -2.53
C GLY A 451 -20.21 -1.45 -2.67
N LEU A 452 -19.28 -1.01 -1.81
CA LEU A 452 -17.86 -1.37 -1.85
C LEU A 452 -17.61 -2.72 -1.15
N ALA A 453 -18.43 -3.73 -1.44
CA ALA A 453 -18.23 -5.07 -0.91
C ALA A 453 -16.87 -5.63 -1.39
N ALA A 454 -16.09 -6.13 -0.44
CA ALA A 454 -14.78 -6.73 -0.68
C ALA A 454 -14.78 -8.20 -0.26
N TYR A 455 -14.14 -9.06 -1.04
CA TYR A 455 -14.11 -10.51 -0.82
C TYR A 455 -12.70 -10.91 -0.42
N HIS A 456 -12.49 -11.06 0.88
CA HIS A 456 -11.24 -11.45 1.49
C HIS A 456 -10.97 -12.93 1.25
N GLN A 457 -9.90 -13.18 0.50
CA GLN A 457 -9.34 -14.50 0.29
C GLN A 457 -8.72 -14.95 1.62
N GLU A 458 -9.34 -15.94 2.25
CA GLU A 458 -8.85 -16.47 3.52
C GLU A 458 -7.42 -17.00 3.36
N HIS A 459 -6.56 -16.67 4.32
CA HIS A 459 -5.18 -17.11 4.37
C HIS A 459 -4.78 -17.41 5.83
N PRO A 460 -3.68 -18.15 6.07
CA PRO A 460 -3.15 -18.33 7.41
C PRO A 460 -2.79 -16.98 8.06
N ILE A 461 -3.06 -16.85 9.36
CA ILE A 461 -2.80 -15.62 10.14
C ILE A 461 -1.67 -15.90 11.14
N SER A 462 -0.74 -14.95 11.30
CA SER A 462 0.32 -15.06 12.30
C SER A 462 -0.26 -15.06 13.72
N LYS A 463 0.29 -15.92 14.58
CA LYS A 463 -0.07 -15.99 16.00
C LYS A 463 0.32 -14.73 16.78
N THR A 464 1.28 -13.95 16.29
CA THR A 464 1.76 -12.72 16.97
C THR A 464 0.87 -11.51 16.73
N ASN A 465 0.04 -11.52 15.68
CA ASN A 465 -0.74 -10.36 15.24
C ASN A 465 -1.56 -9.68 16.36
N PRO A 466 -2.27 -10.42 17.24
CA PRO A 466 -3.02 -9.80 18.34
C PRO A 466 -2.12 -9.03 19.30
N GLN A 467 -0.96 -9.60 19.65
CA GLN A 467 -0.03 -8.99 20.60
C GLN A 467 0.69 -7.78 20.00
N ASP A 468 1.07 -7.86 18.73
CA ASP A 468 1.64 -6.74 18.00
C ASP A 468 0.65 -5.57 17.93
N ALA A 469 -0.63 -5.86 17.65
CA ALA A 469 -1.68 -4.85 17.61
C ALA A 469 -1.87 -4.15 18.96
N ILE A 470 -1.83 -4.88 20.08
CA ILE A 470 -1.90 -4.28 21.43
C ILE A 470 -0.70 -3.36 21.67
N LYS A 471 0.52 -3.83 21.39
CA LYS A 471 1.73 -3.01 21.59
C LYS A 471 1.74 -1.77 20.70
N ASN A 472 1.29 -1.89 19.46
CA ASN A 472 1.19 -0.76 18.54
C ASN A 472 0.10 0.23 18.96
N PHE A 473 -1.04 -0.23 19.48
CA PHE A 473 -2.01 0.66 20.11
C PHE A 473 -1.36 1.48 21.23
N VAL A 474 -0.61 0.85 22.13
CA VAL A 474 0.04 1.55 23.25
C VAL A 474 1.04 2.61 22.76
N ARG A 475 1.75 2.35 21.65
CA ARG A 475 2.60 3.37 21.00
C ARG A 475 1.79 4.57 20.53
N VAL A 476 0.68 4.34 19.83
CA VAL A 476 -0.24 5.40 19.36
C VAL A 476 -0.88 6.15 20.54
N PHE A 477 -1.29 5.44 21.59
CA PHE A 477 -1.82 5.99 22.84
C PHE A 477 -0.81 6.95 23.51
N ASN A 478 0.46 6.57 23.58
CA ASN A 478 1.50 7.40 24.19
C ASN A 478 1.84 8.63 23.33
N LYS A 479 1.74 8.50 22.00
CA LYS A 479 1.99 9.59 21.04
C LYS A 479 0.94 10.71 21.13
N TYR A 480 -0.32 10.36 21.33
CA TYR A 480 -1.44 11.31 21.27
C TYR A 480 -2.02 11.59 22.67
N PRO A 481 -1.96 12.84 23.16
CA PRO A 481 -2.47 13.19 24.49
C PRO A 481 -3.99 13.33 24.54
N GLU A 482 -4.69 13.40 23.39
CA GLU A 482 -6.12 13.67 23.37
C GLU A 482 -6.92 12.54 24.00
N VAL A 483 -7.79 12.89 24.96
CA VAL A 483 -8.64 11.95 25.67
C VAL A 483 -9.55 11.14 24.72
N GLN A 484 -9.95 11.71 23.58
CA GLN A 484 -10.73 11.01 22.57
C GLN A 484 -10.00 9.76 22.06
N LEU A 485 -8.71 9.84 21.73
CA LEU A 485 -7.96 8.66 21.33
C LEU A 485 -7.71 7.75 22.55
N ARG A 486 -7.26 8.34 23.66
CA ARG A 486 -6.83 7.57 24.84
C ARG A 486 -7.95 6.76 25.47
N ILE A 487 -9.18 7.27 25.50
CA ILE A 487 -10.33 6.56 26.08
C ILE A 487 -10.67 5.28 25.29
N PHE A 488 -10.20 5.14 24.05
CA PHE A 488 -10.37 3.92 23.27
C PHE A 488 -9.67 2.71 23.90
N ILE A 489 -8.68 2.91 24.78
CA ILE A 489 -8.01 1.82 25.50
C ILE A 489 -8.98 0.97 26.33
N LEU A 490 -10.13 1.54 26.72
CA LEU A 490 -11.19 0.83 27.44
C LEU A 490 -11.73 -0.36 26.63
N HIS A 491 -11.58 -0.36 25.30
CA HIS A 491 -11.95 -1.49 24.46
C HIS A 491 -11.21 -2.78 24.84
N PHE A 492 -9.96 -2.68 25.29
CA PHE A 492 -9.15 -3.83 25.72
C PHE A 492 -9.61 -4.44 27.06
N LEU A 493 -10.53 -3.79 27.78
CA LEU A 493 -11.23 -4.36 28.93
C LEU A 493 -12.45 -5.21 28.53
N GLY A 494 -12.67 -5.43 27.23
CA GLY A 494 -13.86 -6.12 26.70
C GLY A 494 -15.08 -5.21 26.50
N ILE A 495 -14.91 -3.89 26.64
CA ILE A 495 -15.98 -2.92 26.39
C ILE A 495 -16.14 -2.74 24.87
N SER A 496 -17.34 -2.94 24.34
CA SER A 496 -17.59 -2.81 22.90
C SER A 496 -17.38 -1.36 22.41
N VAL A 497 -16.98 -1.19 21.14
CA VAL A 497 -16.77 0.14 20.53
C VAL A 497 -17.96 1.10 20.68
N PRO A 498 -19.23 0.67 20.48
CA PRO A 498 -20.40 1.52 20.76
C PRO A 498 -20.49 1.98 22.22
N ASN A 499 -20.12 1.12 23.17
CA ASN A 499 -20.12 1.45 24.59
C ASN A 499 -18.97 2.40 24.95
N VAL A 500 -17.78 2.23 24.35
CA VAL A 500 -16.69 3.21 24.47
C VAL A 500 -17.15 4.58 23.96
N HIS A 501 -17.90 4.62 22.85
CA HIS A 501 -18.46 5.87 22.32
C HIS A 501 -19.44 6.51 23.31
N LEU A 502 -20.34 5.72 23.90
CA LEU A 502 -21.27 6.19 24.94
C LEU A 502 -20.54 6.73 26.18
N ILE A 503 -19.49 6.04 26.62
CA ILE A 503 -18.67 6.47 27.77
C ILE A 503 -18.02 7.81 27.44
N TYR A 504 -17.44 7.97 26.25
CA TYR A 504 -16.79 9.22 25.86
C TYR A 504 -17.78 10.37 25.68
N ASP A 505 -18.92 10.13 25.03
CA ASP A 505 -19.99 11.13 24.89
C ASP A 505 -20.51 11.59 26.26
N SER A 506 -20.70 10.63 27.16
CA SER A 506 -21.11 10.89 28.54
C SER A 506 -20.03 11.63 29.35
N TYR A 507 -18.76 11.35 29.09
CA TYR A 507 -17.63 12.07 29.69
C TYR A 507 -17.55 13.52 29.20
N LEU A 508 -17.88 13.81 27.94
CA LEU A 508 -17.99 15.19 27.45
C LEU A 508 -19.10 15.97 28.17
N ASN A 509 -20.26 15.33 28.40
CA ASN A 509 -21.33 15.92 29.20
C ASN A 509 -20.89 16.16 30.66
N PHE A 510 -20.12 15.24 31.24
CA PHE A 510 -19.50 15.43 32.55
C PHE A 510 -18.55 16.64 32.57
N LEU A 511 -17.67 16.76 31.57
CA LEU A 511 -16.73 17.87 31.48
C LEU A 511 -17.45 19.23 31.43
N ASN A 512 -18.53 19.32 30.67
CA ASN A 512 -19.28 20.56 30.49
C ASN A 512 -20.11 20.97 31.72
N GLY A 513 -20.65 20.01 32.47
CA GLY A 513 -21.62 20.30 33.55
C GLY A 513 -21.10 20.12 34.97
N TYR A 514 -20.11 19.24 35.18
CA TYR A 514 -19.84 18.67 36.50
C TYR A 514 -18.35 18.66 36.87
N SER A 515 -17.43 18.87 35.91
CA SER A 515 -15.99 18.83 36.17
C SER A 515 -15.50 19.85 37.21
N ASN A 516 -16.15 21.01 37.31
CA ASN A 516 -15.84 22.02 38.32
C ASN A 516 -16.20 21.60 39.75
N ILE A 517 -17.21 20.73 39.89
CA ILE A 517 -17.66 20.17 41.17
C ILE A 517 -16.77 18.96 41.53
N TYR A 518 -16.48 18.11 40.54
CA TYR A 518 -15.71 16.88 40.73
C TYR A 518 -14.32 16.95 40.09
N LYS A 519 -13.52 17.95 40.48
CA LYS A 519 -12.22 18.31 39.83
C LYS A 519 -11.19 17.17 39.76
N GLY A 520 -11.26 16.19 40.67
CA GLY A 520 -10.34 15.05 40.70
C GLY A 520 -10.61 13.96 39.65
N ILE A 521 -11.85 13.87 39.14
CA ILE A 521 -12.27 12.76 38.26
C ILE A 521 -11.52 12.74 36.92
N PRO A 522 -11.34 13.87 36.20
CA PRO A 522 -10.56 13.87 34.94
C PRO A 522 -9.13 13.36 35.11
N LYS A 523 -8.43 13.84 36.14
CA LYS A 523 -7.05 13.43 36.44
C LYS A 523 -6.98 11.94 36.80
N LEU A 524 -7.97 11.45 37.54
CA LEU A 524 -8.07 10.03 37.89
C LEU A 524 -8.31 9.16 36.65
N LEU A 525 -9.17 9.60 35.73
CA LEU A 525 -9.41 8.90 34.48
C LEU A 525 -8.10 8.77 33.71
N GLU A 526 -7.36 9.87 33.53
CA GLU A 526 -6.06 9.85 32.86
C GLU A 526 -5.08 8.86 33.51
N GLN A 527 -4.99 8.85 34.84
CA GLN A 527 -4.14 7.89 35.58
C GLN A 527 -4.54 6.45 35.31
N ILE A 528 -5.84 6.14 35.30
CA ILE A 528 -6.34 4.79 35.02
C ILE A 528 -6.05 4.39 33.57
N LEU A 529 -6.30 5.27 32.59
CA LEU A 529 -5.99 4.99 31.19
C LEU A 529 -4.49 4.73 31.00
N GLN A 530 -3.62 5.52 31.66
CA GLN A 530 -2.18 5.30 31.64
C GLN A 530 -1.78 3.99 32.34
N ARG A 531 -2.46 3.60 33.43
CA ARG A 531 -2.21 2.33 34.11
C ARG A 531 -2.56 1.14 33.23
N ILE A 532 -3.67 1.20 32.51
CA ILE A 532 -4.07 0.18 31.53
C ILE A 532 -3.00 0.07 30.44
N SER A 533 -2.48 1.19 29.91
CA SER A 533 -1.47 1.14 28.85
C SER A 533 -0.16 0.48 29.31
N VAL A 534 0.29 0.77 30.53
CA VAL A 534 1.47 0.11 31.13
C VAL A 534 1.25 -1.39 31.31
N LYS A 535 0.05 -1.80 31.74
CA LYS A 535 -0.27 -3.23 31.93
C LYS A 535 -0.37 -3.98 30.61
N LEU A 536 -1.03 -3.40 29.60
CA LEU A 536 -1.08 -3.94 28.24
C LEU A 536 0.32 -4.13 27.66
N TRP A 537 1.21 -3.15 27.86
CA TRP A 537 2.60 -3.22 27.38
C TRP A 537 3.38 -4.39 28.02
N LYS A 538 3.16 -4.61 29.32
CA LYS A 538 3.81 -5.66 30.11
C LYS A 538 3.11 -7.02 30.06
N GLU A 539 2.00 -7.13 29.33
CA GLU A 539 1.19 -8.36 29.26
C GLU A 539 0.66 -8.79 30.64
N GLU A 540 0.40 -7.81 31.51
CA GLU A 540 -0.15 -8.03 32.84
C GLU A 540 -1.69 -8.06 32.83
N PRO A 541 -2.33 -8.79 33.77
CA PRO A 541 -3.77 -8.71 33.98
C PRO A 541 -4.23 -7.27 34.21
N LEU A 542 -5.35 -6.90 33.58
CA LEU A 542 -5.99 -5.59 33.68
C LEU A 542 -6.87 -5.48 34.95
N THR A 543 -6.27 -5.77 36.09
CA THR A 543 -6.85 -5.65 37.44
C THR A 543 -6.06 -4.64 38.26
N ASN A 544 -6.61 -4.18 39.39
CA ASN A 544 -5.95 -3.21 40.28
C ASN A 544 -5.54 -1.92 39.53
N LEU A 545 -6.49 -1.34 38.81
CA LEU A 545 -6.24 -0.20 37.92
C LEU A 545 -6.13 1.14 38.67
N LEU A 546 -6.56 1.18 39.94
CA LEU A 546 -6.43 2.33 40.82
C LEU A 546 -5.28 2.14 41.82
N ASN A 547 -4.38 3.13 41.94
CA ASN A 547 -3.37 3.15 42.99
C ASN A 547 -3.96 3.71 44.29
N THR A 548 -4.20 2.84 45.28
CA THR A 548 -4.93 3.18 46.52
C THR A 548 -4.12 4.00 47.52
N SER A 549 -2.80 4.12 47.36
CA SER A 549 -1.93 4.82 48.32
C SER A 549 -2.03 6.35 48.31
N SER A 550 -2.74 6.94 47.33
CA SER A 550 -2.78 8.40 47.13
C SER A 550 -4.19 8.98 46.98
N VAL A 551 -5.23 8.14 47.09
CA VAL A 551 -6.59 8.49 46.69
C VAL A 551 -7.64 7.81 47.59
N ASN A 552 -8.60 8.58 48.13
CA ASN A 552 -9.74 8.04 48.87
C ASN A 552 -10.73 7.36 47.90
N LYS A 553 -10.60 6.03 47.75
CA LYS A 553 -11.40 5.20 46.85
C LYS A 553 -12.91 5.28 47.15
N GLU A 554 -13.29 5.27 48.43
CA GLU A 554 -14.70 5.30 48.85
C GLU A 554 -15.37 6.62 48.45
N GLN A 555 -14.70 7.75 48.68
CA GLN A 555 -15.22 9.05 48.31
C GLN A 555 -15.42 9.19 46.80
N ILE A 556 -14.53 8.63 45.98
CA ILE A 556 -14.70 8.65 44.51
C ILE A 556 -15.86 7.78 44.08
N ILE A 557 -16.00 6.58 44.65
CA ILE A 557 -17.14 5.71 44.34
C ILE A 557 -18.44 6.42 44.66
N LYS A 558 -18.53 7.08 45.82
CA LYS A 558 -19.69 7.89 46.20
C LYS A 558 -19.94 9.03 45.20
N ASN A 559 -18.90 9.79 44.83
CA ASN A 559 -19.02 10.86 43.84
C ASN A 559 -19.52 10.34 42.48
N LEU A 560 -19.10 9.15 42.06
CA LEU A 560 -19.57 8.53 40.82
C LEU A 560 -21.01 8.05 40.95
N GLU A 561 -21.42 7.52 42.10
CA GLU A 561 -22.82 7.16 42.39
C GLU A 561 -23.74 8.37 42.37
N ASP A 562 -23.30 9.50 42.93
CA ASP A 562 -24.03 10.78 42.83
C ASP A 562 -24.20 11.25 41.38
N LEU A 563 -23.26 10.90 40.48
CA LEU A 563 -23.35 11.23 39.06
C LEU A 563 -24.25 10.28 38.25
N GLU A 564 -24.52 9.06 38.75
CA GLU A 564 -25.34 8.07 38.05
C GLU A 564 -26.81 8.46 37.97
N ILE A 565 -27.28 9.39 38.81
CA ILE A 565 -28.65 9.92 38.76
C ILE A 565 -28.89 10.77 37.50
N TYR A 566 -27.84 11.30 36.88
CA TYR A 566 -27.94 12.16 35.70
C TYR A 566 -27.80 11.32 34.41
N PRO A 567 -28.86 11.14 33.60
CA PRO A 567 -28.85 10.22 32.47
C PRO A 567 -27.74 10.47 31.44
N LYS A 568 -27.37 11.74 31.22
CA LYS A 568 -26.31 12.13 30.28
C LYS A 568 -24.89 11.79 30.78
N VAL A 569 -24.70 11.65 32.09
CA VAL A 569 -23.38 11.36 32.72
C VAL A 569 -23.28 9.91 33.21
N LYS A 570 -24.43 9.24 33.38
CA LYS A 570 -24.51 7.87 33.88
C LYS A 570 -23.63 6.87 33.13
N PRO A 571 -23.59 6.80 31.78
CA PRO A 571 -22.72 5.85 31.08
C PRO A 571 -21.25 5.98 31.48
N PHE A 572 -20.72 7.20 31.59
CA PHE A 572 -19.36 7.43 32.06
C PHE A 572 -19.22 7.03 33.53
N ALA A 573 -20.09 7.54 34.41
CA ALA A 573 -20.00 7.32 35.85
C ALA A 573 -20.04 5.83 36.22
N SER A 574 -20.99 5.07 35.67
CA SER A 574 -21.15 3.64 35.94
C SER A 574 -19.98 2.81 35.45
N ASN A 575 -19.50 3.05 34.23
CA ASN A 575 -18.35 2.29 33.71
C ASN A 575 -17.09 2.64 34.47
N PHE A 576 -16.87 3.92 34.79
CA PHE A 576 -15.69 4.34 35.53
C PHE A 576 -15.68 3.78 36.96
N LYS A 577 -16.84 3.72 37.62
CA LYS A 577 -17.02 3.03 38.91
C LYS A 577 -16.66 1.55 38.83
N ASN A 578 -17.10 0.85 37.78
CA ASN A 578 -16.79 -0.57 37.58
C ASN A 578 -15.30 -0.79 37.32
N ILE A 579 -14.66 0.06 36.51
CA ILE A 579 -13.22 0.01 36.24
C ILE A 579 -12.40 0.21 37.52
N ILE A 580 -12.86 1.06 38.44
CA ILE A 580 -12.22 1.26 39.75
C ILE A 580 -12.38 0.05 40.69
N LYS A 581 -13.40 -0.79 40.46
CA LYS A 581 -13.67 -2.01 41.24
C LYS A 581 -12.90 -3.23 40.72
N MET A 582 -12.46 -3.23 39.46
CA MET A 582 -11.54 -4.23 38.87
C MET A 582 -10.12 -4.10 39.41
#